data_AF-A0A7I7WW26-F1
#
_entry.id   AF-A0A7I7WW26-F1
#
_cell.length_a   1.000
_cell.length_b   1.000
_cell.length_c   1.000
_cell.angle_alpha   90.00
_cell.angle_beta   90.00
_cell.angle_gamma   90.00
#
_symmetry.space_group_name_H-M   'P 1'
#
loop_
_entity.id
_entity.type
_entity.pdbx_description
1 polymer ?
#
loop_
_entity_poly.entity_id
_entity_poly.type
_entity_poly.pdbx_seq_one_letter_code
_entity_poly.pdbx_strand_id
1 'polypeptide(L)'
;MPDEPLLWPRMDRSMAEKRLAVLGETSGPEIDLTTEHFSFSSVGRRAGRAEIEALRGGIVEIATQYGFNIRYGYDQDGDAGDEARRRFDAEVFAAFAAMMPMNWSEAGSRDLWSWCAIALLPDITHWRWKWRRQSGRWNLQRWIGSDLTRHTWGRQWWRAVQLEAAPELAERIQEGEFNQLTERADTIGANPLLVSTFAQRFLKCADGSGISRRDLLRDATQRLLREMYFIDDSLMSESDLVAWSDRVLETSVTELLRVARAKD
;
A
#
# COMPACT_ATOMS: atom_id res chain seq x y z
N MET A 1 4.67 -10.93 -22.87
CA MET A 1 5.40 -9.66 -23.00
C MET A 1 4.88 -8.79 -21.87
N PRO A 2 5.70 -8.22 -20.98
CA PRO A 2 5.17 -7.15 -20.13
C PRO A 2 4.72 -6.04 -21.08
N ASP A 3 3.48 -5.58 -20.94
CA ASP A 3 2.98 -4.45 -21.71
C ASP A 3 3.92 -3.26 -21.52
N GLU A 4 4.16 -2.51 -22.59
CA GLU A 4 5.01 -1.31 -22.55
C GLU A 4 4.56 -0.37 -21.42
N PRO A 5 5.47 0.09 -20.54
CA PRO A 5 5.10 0.90 -19.39
C PRO A 5 4.42 2.20 -19.84
N LEU A 6 3.32 2.52 -19.18
CA LEU A 6 2.48 3.67 -19.50
C LEU A 6 2.80 4.86 -18.60
N LEU A 7 2.59 6.05 -19.16
CA LEU A 7 2.47 7.30 -18.42
C LEU A 7 1.02 7.52 -18.06
N TRP A 8 0.76 7.74 -16.78
CA TRP A 8 -0.60 7.95 -16.27
C TRP A 8 -0.87 9.44 -16.05
N PRO A 9 -2.15 9.85 -16.04
CA PRO A 9 -2.49 11.24 -15.78
C PRO A 9 -2.04 11.67 -14.38
N ARG A 10 -1.67 12.95 -14.25
CA ARG A 10 -1.19 13.57 -13.02
C ARG A 10 -2.06 14.76 -12.64
N MET A 11 -2.41 14.83 -11.36
CA MET A 11 -3.17 15.92 -10.76
C MET A 11 -2.30 16.59 -9.70
N ASP A 12 -1.89 17.83 -9.96
CA ASP A 12 -1.09 18.60 -9.00
C ASP A 12 -1.87 18.85 -7.70
N ARG A 13 -1.13 19.17 -6.65
CA ARG A 13 -1.69 19.37 -5.31
C ARG A 13 -2.77 20.45 -5.24
N SER A 14 -2.63 21.56 -5.96
CA SER A 14 -3.62 22.66 -5.92
C SER A 14 -4.94 22.22 -6.55
N MET A 15 -4.86 21.55 -7.70
CA MET A 15 -6.01 20.94 -8.36
C MET A 15 -6.66 19.86 -7.49
N ALA A 16 -5.86 19.01 -6.85
CA ALA A 16 -6.31 17.95 -5.95
C ALA A 16 -7.08 18.52 -4.74
N GLU A 17 -6.51 19.52 -4.05
CA GLU A 17 -7.15 20.17 -2.90
C GLU A 17 -8.47 20.86 -3.32
N LYS A 18 -8.49 21.54 -4.47
CA LYS A 18 -9.70 22.18 -5.00
C LYS A 18 -10.80 21.17 -5.33
N ARG A 19 -10.47 20.06 -6.01
CA ARG A 19 -11.46 19.01 -6.33
C ARG A 19 -11.94 18.31 -5.07
N LEU A 20 -11.07 18.07 -4.09
CA LEU A 20 -11.43 17.38 -2.85
C LEU A 20 -12.29 18.24 -1.90
N ALA A 21 -12.36 19.56 -2.10
CA ALA A 21 -13.14 20.46 -1.26
C ALA A 21 -14.65 20.16 -1.23
N VAL A 22 -15.18 19.45 -2.24
CA VAL A 22 -16.59 19.02 -2.29
C VAL A 22 -16.87 17.69 -1.58
N LEU A 23 -15.85 17.07 -0.97
CA LEU A 23 -15.97 15.80 -0.27
C LEU A 23 -16.91 15.90 0.93
N GLY A 24 -17.99 15.13 0.90
CA GLY A 24 -19.01 15.04 1.94
C GLY A 24 -19.28 13.61 2.37
N GLU A 25 -20.30 13.42 3.21
CA GLU A 25 -20.74 12.09 3.69
C GLU A 25 -21.22 11.18 2.57
N THR A 26 -21.89 11.77 1.58
CA THR A 26 -22.61 11.09 0.49
C THR A 26 -22.32 11.74 -0.87
N SER A 27 -21.30 12.60 -0.92
CA SER A 27 -20.88 13.33 -2.13
C SER A 27 -19.36 13.44 -2.20
N GLY A 28 -18.83 13.70 -3.39
CA GLY A 28 -17.40 13.89 -3.60
C GLY A 28 -17.07 14.35 -5.01
N PRO A 29 -15.78 14.35 -5.35
CA PRO A 29 -15.31 14.69 -6.70
C PRO A 29 -16.00 13.87 -7.79
N GLU A 30 -16.24 14.48 -8.95
CA GLU A 30 -16.74 13.74 -10.11
C GLU A 30 -15.66 12.77 -10.64
N ILE A 31 -16.12 11.60 -11.10
CA ILE A 31 -15.28 10.64 -11.80
C ILE A 31 -14.91 11.23 -13.17
N ASP A 32 -13.62 11.32 -13.46
CA ASP A 32 -13.10 11.94 -14.67
C ASP A 32 -12.14 10.96 -15.36
N LEU A 33 -12.66 10.26 -16.38
CA LEU A 33 -11.92 9.27 -17.17
C LEU A 33 -11.26 9.90 -18.42
N THR A 34 -11.31 11.23 -18.52
CA THR A 34 -10.66 11.96 -19.61
C THR A 34 -9.19 12.21 -19.28
N THR A 35 -8.43 12.60 -20.31
CA THR A 35 -7.01 12.97 -20.17
C THR A 35 -6.76 14.44 -20.50
N GLU A 36 -7.80 15.22 -20.77
CA GLU A 36 -7.69 16.56 -21.38
C GLU A 36 -7.14 17.62 -20.43
N HIS A 37 -7.43 17.48 -19.13
CA HIS A 37 -7.08 18.47 -18.11
C HIS A 37 -5.96 18.02 -17.18
N PHE A 38 -5.33 16.89 -17.48
CA PHE A 38 -4.28 16.32 -16.66
C PHE A 38 -2.93 16.40 -17.36
N SER A 39 -1.88 16.56 -16.56
CA SER A 39 -0.52 16.52 -17.05
C SER A 39 -0.01 15.08 -17.13
N PHE A 40 1.05 14.87 -17.91
CA PHE A 40 1.75 13.59 -18.03
C PHE A 40 3.25 13.83 -17.92
N SER A 41 4.03 12.76 -17.71
CA SER A 41 5.47 12.83 -17.97
C SER A 41 5.75 13.20 -19.44
N SER A 42 6.95 13.75 -19.69
CA SER A 42 7.33 14.26 -21.02
C SER A 42 7.71 13.17 -22.02
N VAL A 43 8.13 11.98 -21.56
CA VAL A 43 8.70 10.92 -22.41
C VAL A 43 8.05 9.57 -22.08
N GLY A 44 7.47 8.91 -23.08
CA GLY A 44 6.81 7.60 -22.98
C GLY A 44 5.42 7.56 -23.62
N ARG A 45 4.82 6.38 -23.68
CA ARG A 45 3.44 6.18 -24.16
C ARG A 45 2.45 6.60 -23.07
N ARG A 46 1.50 7.48 -23.39
CA ARG A 46 0.44 7.88 -22.45
C ARG A 46 -0.66 6.83 -22.41
N ALA A 47 -1.18 6.55 -21.23
CA ALA A 47 -2.43 5.81 -21.06
C ALA A 47 -3.57 6.59 -21.72
N GLY A 48 -4.31 5.94 -22.61
CA GLY A 48 -5.49 6.50 -23.25
C GLY A 48 -6.75 6.19 -22.46
N ARG A 49 -7.89 6.61 -23.03
CA ARG A 49 -9.21 6.36 -22.43
C ARG A 49 -9.47 4.87 -22.19
N ALA A 50 -9.10 4.01 -23.13
CA ALA A 50 -9.32 2.56 -23.01
C ALA A 50 -8.58 1.95 -21.82
N GLU A 51 -7.31 2.31 -21.61
CA GLU A 51 -6.55 1.84 -20.45
C GLU A 51 -7.10 2.39 -19.13
N ILE A 52 -7.56 3.64 -19.11
CA ILE A 52 -8.16 4.28 -17.93
C ILE A 52 -9.51 3.61 -17.57
N GLU A 53 -10.36 3.35 -18.56
CA GLU A 53 -11.64 2.66 -18.39
C GLU A 53 -11.45 1.22 -17.93
N ALA A 54 -10.48 0.50 -18.51
CA ALA A 54 -10.14 -0.87 -18.11
C ALA A 54 -9.64 -0.91 -16.66
N LEU A 55 -8.75 0.00 -16.27
CA LEU A 55 -8.25 0.10 -14.90
C LEU A 55 -9.38 0.36 -13.90
N ARG A 56 -10.24 1.36 -14.17
CA ARG A 56 -11.38 1.63 -13.30
C ARG A 56 -12.33 0.43 -13.25
N GLY A 57 -12.66 -0.16 -14.39
CA GLY A 57 -13.54 -1.32 -14.49
C GLY A 57 -13.08 -2.48 -13.62
N GLY A 58 -11.79 -2.83 -13.70
CA GLY A 58 -11.21 -3.90 -12.89
C GLY A 58 -11.28 -3.61 -11.38
N ILE A 59 -10.99 -2.38 -10.95
CA ILE A 59 -11.06 -2.04 -9.52
C ILE A 59 -12.51 -1.96 -9.02
N VAL A 60 -13.45 -1.48 -9.84
CA VAL A 60 -14.88 -1.50 -9.52
C VAL A 60 -15.39 -2.93 -9.38
N GLU A 61 -14.96 -3.84 -10.26
CA GLU A 61 -15.32 -5.26 -10.21
C GLU A 61 -14.86 -5.88 -8.88
N ILE A 62 -13.59 -5.69 -8.51
CA ILE A 62 -13.04 -6.14 -7.23
C ILE A 62 -13.83 -5.53 -6.07
N ALA A 63 -14.03 -4.21 -6.06
CA ALA A 63 -14.75 -3.52 -4.98
C ALA A 63 -16.18 -4.07 -4.79
N THR A 64 -16.85 -4.41 -5.89
CA THR A 64 -18.23 -4.92 -5.88
C THR A 64 -18.34 -6.26 -5.16
N GLN A 65 -17.33 -7.13 -5.29
CA GLN A 65 -17.28 -8.40 -4.57
C GLN A 65 -17.25 -8.22 -3.04
N TYR A 66 -16.77 -7.06 -2.57
CA TYR A 66 -16.60 -6.75 -1.15
C TYR A 66 -17.60 -5.72 -0.60
N GLY A 67 -18.67 -5.45 -1.35
CA GLY A 67 -19.80 -4.65 -0.88
C GLY A 67 -19.84 -3.20 -1.39
N PHE A 68 -18.99 -2.81 -2.35
CA PHE A 68 -19.18 -1.55 -3.08
C PHE A 68 -20.32 -1.69 -4.08
N ASN A 69 -21.28 -0.77 -4.07
CA ASN A 69 -22.34 -0.71 -5.06
C ASN A 69 -22.18 0.53 -5.96
N ILE A 70 -21.77 0.29 -7.20
CA ILE A 70 -21.53 1.34 -8.20
C ILE A 70 -22.75 2.25 -8.43
N ARG A 71 -23.99 1.76 -8.25
CA ARG A 71 -25.20 2.56 -8.48
C ARG A 71 -25.39 3.66 -7.43
N TYR A 72 -24.89 3.42 -6.22
CA TYR A 72 -24.98 4.37 -5.12
C TYR A 72 -23.75 5.28 -5.04
N GLY A 73 -22.60 4.84 -5.57
CA GLY A 73 -21.39 5.65 -5.62
C GLY A 73 -20.92 6.07 -4.22
N TYR A 74 -21.09 7.35 -3.88
CA TYR A 74 -20.79 7.92 -2.56
C TYR A 74 -21.88 7.66 -1.51
N ASP A 75 -23.13 7.51 -1.94
CA ASP A 75 -24.31 7.41 -1.07
C ASP A 75 -24.58 5.96 -0.63
N GLN A 76 -23.53 5.29 -0.17
CA GLN A 76 -23.63 3.91 0.30
C GLN A 76 -23.92 3.85 1.78
N ASP A 77 -24.93 3.05 2.10
CA ASP A 77 -25.31 2.69 3.46
C ASP A 77 -24.68 1.36 3.87
N GLY A 78 -24.37 1.24 5.16
CA GLY A 78 -23.83 0.02 5.75
C GLY A 78 -22.30 -0.08 5.69
N ASP A 79 -21.72 -0.50 6.81
CA ASP A 79 -20.29 -0.78 6.88
C ASP A 79 -19.99 -2.18 6.31
N ALA A 80 -19.14 -2.27 5.28
CA ALA A 80 -18.68 -3.55 4.71
C ALA A 80 -17.96 -4.45 5.75
N GLY A 81 -17.52 -3.84 6.87
CA GLY A 81 -16.79 -4.53 7.93
C GLY A 81 -15.30 -4.69 7.62
N ASP A 82 -14.52 -4.92 8.68
CA ASP A 82 -13.05 -4.95 8.58
C ASP A 82 -12.54 -6.10 7.71
N GLU A 83 -13.22 -7.26 7.71
CA GLU A 83 -12.80 -8.42 6.92
C GLU A 83 -12.99 -8.19 5.41
N ALA A 84 -14.14 -7.65 4.98
CA ALA A 84 -14.38 -7.36 3.56
C ALA A 84 -13.39 -6.30 3.04
N ARG A 85 -13.11 -5.26 3.83
CA ARG A 85 -12.07 -4.26 3.50
C ARG A 85 -10.69 -4.86 3.38
N ARG A 86 -10.33 -5.78 4.27
CA ARG A 86 -9.02 -6.44 4.26
C ARG A 86 -8.84 -7.29 3.00
N ARG A 87 -9.88 -8.06 2.63
CA ARG A 87 -9.87 -8.86 1.39
C ARG A 87 -9.87 -8.01 0.13
N PHE A 88 -10.66 -6.93 0.11
CA PHE A 88 -10.60 -5.91 -0.94
C PHE A 88 -9.17 -5.38 -1.14
N ASP A 89 -8.51 -4.95 -0.07
CA ASP A 89 -7.13 -4.45 -0.15
C ASP A 89 -6.16 -5.52 -0.68
N ALA A 90 -6.36 -6.80 -0.33
CA ALA A 90 -5.52 -7.92 -0.77
C ALA A 90 -5.73 -8.27 -2.26
N GLU A 91 -6.97 -8.25 -2.75
CA GLU A 91 -7.25 -8.52 -4.16
C GLU A 91 -6.83 -7.34 -5.06
N VAL A 92 -7.06 -6.10 -4.62
CA VAL A 92 -6.49 -4.92 -5.28
C VAL A 92 -4.98 -5.03 -5.31
N PHE A 93 -4.32 -5.37 -4.20
CA PHE A 93 -2.88 -5.59 -4.17
C PHE A 93 -2.42 -6.56 -5.27
N ALA A 94 -3.08 -7.71 -5.42
CA ALA A 94 -2.65 -8.75 -6.33
C ALA A 94 -2.80 -8.34 -7.81
N ALA A 95 -3.79 -7.50 -8.11
CA ALA A 95 -4.13 -7.12 -9.47
C ALA A 95 -3.57 -5.76 -9.91
N PHE A 96 -3.41 -4.81 -8.99
CA PHE A 96 -3.27 -3.39 -9.33
C PHE A 96 -1.99 -3.05 -10.06
N ALA A 97 -0.86 -3.68 -9.70
CA ALA A 97 0.40 -3.47 -10.42
C ALA A 97 0.33 -3.94 -11.89
N ALA A 98 -0.37 -5.04 -12.16
CA ALA A 98 -0.59 -5.54 -13.51
C ALA A 98 -1.59 -4.67 -14.31
N MET A 99 -2.60 -4.11 -13.65
CA MET A 99 -3.55 -3.18 -14.28
C MET A 99 -2.95 -1.80 -14.59
N MET A 100 -1.86 -1.43 -13.90
CA MET A 100 -1.16 -0.16 -14.07
C MET A 100 0.32 -0.36 -14.43
N PRO A 101 0.64 -0.91 -15.62
CA PRO A 101 2.03 -1.06 -16.03
C PRO A 101 2.69 0.32 -16.12
N MET A 102 3.73 0.55 -15.33
CA MET A 102 4.46 1.82 -15.29
C MET A 102 5.89 1.59 -14.81
N ASN A 103 6.77 2.57 -15.08
CA ASN A 103 8.14 2.54 -14.54
C ASN A 103 8.21 3.14 -13.13
N TRP A 104 9.36 2.96 -12.47
CA TRP A 104 9.61 3.44 -11.11
C TRP A 104 9.47 4.96 -10.95
N SER A 105 9.86 5.74 -11.96
CA SER A 105 9.75 7.20 -11.93
C SER A 105 8.28 7.63 -11.92
N GLU A 106 7.45 6.93 -12.68
CA GLU A 106 6.00 7.16 -12.72
C GLU A 106 5.35 6.78 -11.39
N ALA A 107 5.67 5.59 -10.85
CA ALA A 107 5.16 5.12 -9.56
C ALA A 107 5.60 5.97 -8.36
N GLY A 108 6.71 6.70 -8.46
CA GLY A 108 7.16 7.66 -7.45
C GLY A 108 6.35 8.97 -7.44
N SER A 109 5.53 9.24 -8.46
CA SER A 109 4.83 10.52 -8.61
C SER A 109 3.62 10.65 -7.69
N ARG A 110 3.68 11.63 -6.78
CA ARG A 110 2.59 11.97 -5.85
C ARG A 110 1.32 12.45 -6.57
N ASP A 111 1.49 13.11 -7.71
CA ASP A 111 0.40 13.69 -8.49
C ASP A 111 -0.39 12.61 -9.24
N LEU A 112 0.28 11.52 -9.66
CA LEU A 112 -0.38 10.34 -10.23
C LEU A 112 -1.31 9.69 -9.20
N TRP A 113 -0.83 9.51 -7.98
CA TRP A 113 -1.62 8.87 -6.93
C TRP A 113 -2.80 9.75 -6.49
N SER A 114 -2.61 11.07 -6.43
CA SER A 114 -3.70 12.03 -6.20
C SER A 114 -4.76 11.95 -7.30
N TRP A 115 -4.34 11.84 -8.57
CA TRP A 115 -5.26 11.62 -9.68
C TRP A 115 -6.05 10.30 -9.52
N CYS A 116 -5.37 9.21 -9.15
CA CYS A 116 -6.04 7.92 -8.93
C CYS A 116 -7.16 8.03 -7.88
N ALA A 117 -6.89 8.71 -6.76
CA ALA A 117 -7.86 8.82 -5.68
C ALA A 117 -8.97 9.85 -5.93
N ILE A 118 -8.73 10.89 -6.73
CA ILE A 118 -9.64 12.06 -6.81
C ILE A 118 -10.36 12.15 -8.16
N ALA A 119 -9.79 11.62 -9.24
CA ALA A 119 -10.44 11.60 -10.56
C ALA A 119 -10.85 10.19 -10.98
N LEU A 120 -9.96 9.21 -10.80
CA LEU A 120 -10.21 7.86 -11.31
C LEU A 120 -11.15 7.03 -10.41
N LEU A 121 -10.87 6.98 -9.11
CA LEU A 121 -11.54 6.09 -8.13
C LEU A 121 -12.09 6.85 -6.90
N PRO A 122 -12.69 8.05 -7.04
CA PRO A 122 -12.99 8.86 -5.86
C PRO A 122 -14.16 8.31 -5.02
N ASP A 123 -15.11 7.64 -5.66
CA ASP A 123 -16.20 6.91 -5.02
C ASP A 123 -15.71 5.67 -4.24
N ILE A 124 -14.79 4.89 -4.82
CA ILE A 124 -14.23 3.72 -4.13
C ILE A 124 -13.31 4.14 -2.99
N THR A 125 -12.53 5.21 -3.19
CA THR A 125 -11.68 5.79 -2.13
C THR A 125 -12.54 6.26 -0.96
N HIS A 126 -13.67 6.92 -1.25
CA HIS A 126 -14.65 7.31 -0.23
C HIS A 126 -15.21 6.10 0.50
N TRP A 127 -15.80 5.15 -0.22
CA TRP A 127 -16.40 3.95 0.34
C TRP A 127 -15.44 3.19 1.27
N ARG A 128 -14.18 3.04 0.85
CA ARG A 128 -13.14 2.33 1.60
C ARG A 128 -12.80 3.00 2.94
N TRP A 129 -12.90 4.32 3.04
CA TRP A 129 -12.45 5.09 4.22
C TRP A 129 -13.57 5.80 5.00
N LYS A 130 -14.80 5.86 4.49
CA LYS A 130 -15.98 6.45 5.14
C LYS A 130 -16.13 5.98 6.59
N TRP A 131 -15.95 4.68 6.80
CA TRP A 131 -16.14 4.00 8.10
C TRP A 131 -14.92 4.05 9.04
N ARG A 132 -13.81 4.66 8.61
CA ARG A 132 -12.54 4.72 9.37
C ARG A 132 -12.18 6.14 9.79
N ARG A 133 -13.16 7.05 9.77
CA ARG A 133 -12.95 8.45 10.11
C ARG A 133 -12.68 8.61 11.59
N GLN A 134 -11.66 9.40 11.90
CA GLN A 134 -11.33 9.79 13.26
C GLN A 134 -11.95 11.17 13.51
N SER A 135 -12.74 11.30 14.58
CA SER A 135 -13.35 12.58 14.99
C SER A 135 -14.16 13.28 13.90
N GLY A 136 -14.82 12.51 13.02
CA GLY A 136 -15.65 13.04 11.94
C GLY A 136 -14.88 13.76 10.81
N ARG A 137 -13.54 13.68 10.76
CA ARG A 137 -12.74 14.31 9.69
C ARG A 137 -12.19 13.29 8.70
N TRP A 138 -12.11 13.70 7.44
CA TRP A 138 -11.44 12.93 6.39
C TRP A 138 -9.92 12.98 6.57
N ASN A 139 -9.26 11.83 6.46
CA ASN A 139 -7.81 11.78 6.42
C ASN A 139 -7.34 12.09 4.99
N LEU A 140 -6.90 13.33 4.76
CA LEU A 140 -6.45 13.81 3.45
C LEU A 140 -5.29 13.00 2.86
N GLN A 141 -4.46 12.34 3.70
CA GLN A 141 -3.35 11.51 3.22
C GLN A 141 -3.84 10.26 2.47
N ARG A 142 -5.11 9.85 2.63
CA ARG A 142 -5.72 8.76 1.84
C ARG A 142 -6.07 9.18 0.41
N TRP A 143 -6.11 10.48 0.14
CA TRP A 143 -6.58 11.08 -1.12
C TRP A 143 -5.49 11.82 -1.88
N ILE A 144 -4.64 12.55 -1.16
CA ILE A 144 -3.56 13.36 -1.72
C ILE A 144 -2.25 12.64 -1.45
N GLY A 145 -1.40 12.50 -2.47
CA GLY A 145 -0.11 11.81 -2.41
C GLY A 145 0.96 12.49 -1.55
N SER A 146 0.61 13.12 -0.43
CA SER A 146 1.59 13.73 0.49
C SER A 146 2.48 12.70 1.21
N ASP A 147 2.00 11.46 1.33
CA ASP A 147 2.73 10.33 1.90
C ASP A 147 2.23 9.05 1.23
N LEU A 148 3.07 8.45 0.37
CA LEU A 148 2.67 7.27 -0.42
C LEU A 148 2.51 6.01 0.44
N THR A 149 3.09 5.97 1.64
CA THR A 149 2.91 4.85 2.58
C THR A 149 1.52 4.87 3.21
N ARG A 150 0.85 6.04 3.20
CA ARG A 150 -0.51 6.23 3.73
C ARG A 150 -1.55 6.38 2.64
N HIS A 151 -1.15 6.75 1.43
CA HIS A 151 -2.06 6.94 0.31
C HIS A 151 -2.80 5.65 -0.07
N THR A 152 -4.10 5.75 -0.38
CA THR A 152 -4.96 4.57 -0.64
C THR A 152 -4.42 3.68 -1.74
N TRP A 153 -4.13 4.25 -2.92
CA TRP A 153 -3.76 3.49 -4.11
C TRP A 153 -2.25 3.28 -4.23
N GLY A 154 -1.47 4.37 -4.11
CA GLY A 154 0.00 4.29 -4.09
C GLY A 154 0.55 3.25 -3.11
N ARG A 155 -0.01 3.13 -1.90
CA ARG A 155 0.40 2.08 -0.97
C ARG A 155 0.15 0.68 -1.51
N GLN A 156 -1.00 0.41 -2.14
CA GLN A 156 -1.28 -0.93 -2.67
C GLN A 156 -0.35 -1.29 -3.83
N TRP A 157 -0.05 -0.33 -4.70
CA TRP A 157 0.92 -0.56 -5.79
C TRP A 157 2.32 -0.84 -5.23
N TRP A 158 2.82 -0.01 -4.31
CA TRP A 158 4.13 -0.24 -3.69
C TRP A 158 4.16 -1.52 -2.87
N ARG A 159 3.07 -1.90 -2.21
CA ARG A 159 2.94 -3.20 -1.57
C ARG A 159 3.09 -4.34 -2.57
N ALA A 160 2.34 -4.31 -3.67
CA ALA A 160 2.36 -5.33 -4.72
C ALA A 160 3.79 -5.62 -5.19
N VAL A 161 4.54 -4.55 -5.42
CA VAL A 161 5.94 -4.63 -5.82
C VAL A 161 6.85 -5.18 -4.71
N GLN A 162 6.71 -4.68 -3.48
CA GLN A 162 7.55 -5.10 -2.34
C GLN A 162 7.35 -6.57 -1.96
N LEU A 163 6.18 -7.12 -2.28
CA LEU A 163 5.81 -8.51 -1.98
C LEU A 163 5.69 -9.36 -3.26
N GLU A 164 6.22 -8.91 -4.39
CA GLU A 164 6.10 -9.64 -5.67
C GLU A 164 6.68 -11.06 -5.57
N ALA A 165 7.77 -11.24 -4.83
CA ALA A 165 8.40 -12.54 -4.59
C ALA A 165 7.61 -13.44 -3.60
N ALA A 166 6.64 -12.89 -2.87
CA ALA A 166 5.85 -13.58 -1.84
C ALA A 166 4.44 -12.99 -1.72
N PRO A 167 3.60 -13.07 -2.78
CA PRO A 167 2.30 -12.40 -2.84
C PRO A 167 1.31 -12.94 -1.78
N GLU A 168 1.49 -14.17 -1.32
CA GLU A 168 0.68 -14.79 -0.27
C GLU A 168 0.79 -14.05 1.08
N LEU A 169 1.84 -13.23 1.27
CA LEU A 169 2.02 -12.43 2.48
C LEU A 169 1.03 -11.28 2.58
N ALA A 170 0.42 -10.84 1.48
CA ALA A 170 -0.44 -9.66 1.46
C ALA A 170 -1.68 -9.77 2.35
N GLU A 171 -2.23 -10.98 2.47
CA GLU A 171 -3.36 -11.27 3.35
C GLU A 171 -2.96 -11.42 4.82
N ARG A 172 -1.72 -11.85 5.08
CA ARG A 172 -1.22 -12.22 6.41
C ARG A 172 -0.54 -11.06 7.14
N ILE A 173 0.08 -10.14 6.41
CA ILE A 173 0.73 -8.97 6.98
C ILE A 173 -0.28 -7.83 7.13
N GLN A 174 -0.42 -7.31 8.35
CA GLN A 174 -1.33 -6.21 8.63
C GLN A 174 -0.76 -4.90 8.08
N GLU A 175 -1.65 -3.92 7.81
CA GLU A 175 -1.24 -2.58 7.33
C GLU A 175 -0.15 -1.95 8.20
N GLY A 176 -0.33 -1.95 9.53
CA GLY A 176 0.63 -1.35 10.44
C GLY A 176 1.99 -2.03 10.43
N GLU A 177 2.02 -3.34 10.21
CA GLU A 177 3.25 -4.14 10.16
C GLU A 177 4.00 -3.90 8.87
N PHE A 178 3.28 -3.89 7.74
CA PHE A 178 3.86 -3.57 6.44
C PHE A 178 4.42 -2.14 6.44
N ASN A 179 3.63 -1.17 6.92
CA ASN A 179 4.07 0.23 7.04
C ASN A 179 5.34 0.34 7.89
N GLN A 180 5.43 -0.44 8.98
CA GLN A 180 6.63 -0.43 9.79
C GLN A 180 7.87 -0.92 9.03
N LEU A 181 7.74 -1.82 8.05
CA LEU A 181 8.85 -2.21 7.18
C LEU A 181 9.15 -1.13 6.13
N THR A 182 8.12 -0.53 5.53
CA THR A 182 8.27 0.32 4.33
C THR A 182 8.31 1.83 4.55
N GLU A 183 7.88 2.35 5.71
CA GLU A 183 8.08 3.77 6.08
C GLU A 183 9.58 4.14 6.14
N ARG A 184 10.45 3.14 6.13
CA ARG A 184 11.91 3.29 6.10
C ARG A 184 12.44 3.11 4.68
N ALA A 185 11.99 3.99 3.78
CA ALA A 185 12.25 3.91 2.34
C ALA A 185 13.75 3.88 1.97
N ASP A 186 14.62 4.50 2.78
CA ASP A 186 16.07 4.55 2.53
C ASP A 186 16.86 3.40 3.17
N THR A 187 16.18 2.43 3.80
CA THR A 187 16.83 1.28 4.47
C THR A 187 16.04 0.00 4.16
N ILE A 188 15.30 -0.55 5.14
CA ILE A 188 14.56 -1.81 5.00
C ILE A 188 13.65 -1.78 3.77
N GLY A 189 12.93 -0.67 3.56
CA GLY A 189 11.99 -0.52 2.45
C GLY A 189 12.65 -0.36 1.07
N ALA A 190 13.97 -0.23 0.97
CA ALA A 190 14.66 -0.04 -0.29
C ALA A 190 14.82 -1.35 -1.10
N ASN A 191 14.82 -2.50 -0.41
CA ASN A 191 15.05 -3.82 -1.02
C ASN A 191 13.80 -4.73 -0.88
N PRO A 192 13.02 -4.92 -1.96
CA PRO A 192 11.87 -5.82 -1.99
C PRO A 192 12.16 -7.26 -1.54
N LEU A 193 13.34 -7.78 -1.86
CA LEU A 193 13.72 -9.14 -1.47
C LEU A 193 13.93 -9.23 0.05
N LEU A 194 14.55 -8.22 0.66
CA LEU A 194 14.67 -8.12 2.12
C LEU A 194 13.29 -7.98 2.77
N VAL A 195 12.41 -7.11 2.26
CA VAL A 195 11.07 -6.90 2.81
C VAL A 195 10.25 -8.19 2.80
N SER A 196 10.16 -8.85 1.66
CA SER A 196 9.41 -10.11 1.50
C SER A 196 10.00 -11.24 2.35
N THR A 197 11.31 -11.43 2.33
CA THR A 197 12.01 -12.43 3.14
C THR A 197 11.78 -12.20 4.63
N PHE A 198 12.05 -10.98 5.11
CA PHE A 198 11.91 -10.64 6.52
C PHE A 198 10.46 -10.76 6.99
N ALA A 199 9.49 -10.33 6.18
CA ALA A 199 8.07 -10.49 6.48
C ALA A 199 7.66 -11.96 6.61
N GLN A 200 8.14 -12.82 5.70
CA GLN A 200 7.86 -14.27 5.76
C GLN A 200 8.44 -14.89 7.03
N ARG A 201 9.68 -14.55 7.39
CA ARG A 201 10.34 -15.04 8.61
C ARG A 201 9.66 -14.51 9.87
N PHE A 202 9.32 -13.22 9.89
CA PHE A 202 8.60 -12.58 10.99
C PHE A 202 7.29 -13.31 11.32
N LEU A 203 6.47 -13.61 10.30
CA LEU A 203 5.22 -14.32 10.51
C LEU A 203 5.44 -15.72 11.12
N LYS A 204 6.45 -16.46 10.62
CA LYS A 204 6.81 -17.77 11.17
C LYS A 204 7.24 -17.69 12.64
N CYS A 205 8.03 -16.68 13.03
CA CYS A 205 8.46 -16.50 14.42
C CYS A 205 7.33 -15.97 15.33
N ALA A 206 6.47 -15.11 14.80
CA ALA A 206 5.32 -14.59 15.54
C ALA A 206 4.31 -15.71 15.86
N ASP A 207 4.07 -16.60 14.90
CA ASP A 207 3.19 -17.76 15.01
C ASP A 207 3.84 -18.86 15.90
N GLY A 208 4.09 -18.57 17.18
CA GLY A 208 4.61 -19.56 18.14
C GLY A 208 5.41 -19.00 19.32
N SER A 209 5.84 -17.74 19.26
CA SER A 209 6.69 -17.15 20.32
C SER A 209 5.92 -16.72 21.58
N GLY A 210 4.60 -16.58 21.52
CA GLY A 210 3.79 -15.98 22.60
C GLY A 210 4.03 -14.47 22.79
N ILE A 211 4.83 -13.84 21.93
CA ILE A 211 5.12 -12.42 21.94
C ILE A 211 4.12 -11.68 21.05
N SER A 212 3.72 -10.48 21.47
CA SER A 212 2.96 -9.55 20.62
C SER A 212 3.68 -9.30 19.29
N ARG A 213 2.99 -9.53 18.15
CA ARG A 213 3.48 -9.24 16.80
C ARG A 213 4.08 -7.85 16.66
N ARG A 214 3.44 -6.86 17.29
CA ARG A 214 3.90 -5.47 17.30
C ARG A 214 5.26 -5.32 18.02
N ASP A 215 5.41 -5.94 19.17
CA ASP A 215 6.63 -5.81 19.98
C ASP A 215 7.80 -6.54 19.32
N LEU A 216 7.54 -7.75 18.79
CA LEU A 216 8.52 -8.51 18.02
C LEU A 216 8.99 -7.73 16.79
N LEU A 217 8.05 -7.22 15.98
CA LEU A 217 8.40 -6.46 14.78
C LEU A 217 9.18 -5.18 15.12
N ARG A 218 8.78 -4.49 16.20
CA ARG A 218 9.48 -3.28 16.67
C ARG A 218 10.91 -3.54 17.10
N ASP A 219 11.13 -4.55 17.94
CA ASP A 219 12.48 -4.88 18.40
C ASP A 219 13.35 -5.38 17.23
N ALA A 220 12.82 -6.30 16.41
CA ALA A 220 13.55 -6.90 15.31
C ALA A 220 13.93 -5.89 14.22
N THR A 221 13.00 -5.00 13.83
CA THR A 221 13.32 -3.94 12.85
C THR A 221 14.37 -2.95 13.36
N GLN A 222 14.41 -2.66 14.67
CA GLN A 222 15.47 -1.83 15.24
C GLN A 222 16.84 -2.51 15.22
N ARG A 223 16.89 -3.83 15.45
CA ARG A 223 18.13 -4.61 15.33
C ARG A 223 18.61 -4.69 13.89
N LEU A 224 17.70 -4.97 12.96
CA LEU A 224 17.99 -5.01 11.54
C LEU A 224 18.65 -3.71 11.08
N LEU A 225 18.08 -2.55 11.46
CA LEU A 225 18.66 -1.24 11.15
C LEU A 225 20.07 -1.01 11.71
N ARG A 226 20.36 -1.55 12.91
CA ARG A 226 21.71 -1.45 13.49
C ARG A 226 22.71 -2.27 12.70
N GLU A 227 22.31 -3.46 12.23
CA GLU A 227 23.16 -4.32 11.41
C GLU A 227 23.36 -3.75 9.99
N MET A 228 22.32 -3.15 9.40
CA MET A 228 22.38 -2.47 8.10
C MET A 228 23.41 -1.33 8.03
N TYR A 229 23.87 -0.79 9.16
CA TYR A 229 24.96 0.18 9.15
C TYR A 229 26.31 -0.43 8.68
N PHE A 230 26.45 -1.74 8.80
CA PHE A 230 27.68 -2.47 8.47
C PHE A 230 27.48 -3.51 7.35
N ILE A 231 26.24 -3.82 7.00
CA ILE A 231 25.86 -4.84 6.03
C ILE A 231 25.18 -4.15 4.86
N ASP A 232 25.71 -4.37 3.66
CA ASP A 232 25.05 -4.02 2.40
C ASP A 232 24.19 -5.21 1.95
N ASP A 233 22.88 -5.10 2.13
CA ASP A 233 21.92 -6.15 1.80
C ASP A 233 21.74 -6.36 0.30
N SER A 234 22.16 -5.39 -0.54
CA SER A 234 22.06 -5.52 -1.99
C SER A 234 23.02 -6.57 -2.59
N LEU A 235 24.04 -6.97 -1.82
CA LEU A 235 25.03 -7.97 -2.19
C LEU A 235 24.71 -9.37 -1.64
N MET A 236 23.65 -9.51 -0.85
CA MET A 236 23.30 -10.75 -0.17
C MET A 236 22.49 -11.68 -1.08
N SER A 237 22.76 -12.98 -0.99
CA SER A 237 21.88 -13.98 -1.60
C SER A 237 20.58 -14.12 -0.81
N GLU A 238 19.54 -14.70 -1.43
CA GLU A 238 18.29 -15.02 -0.71
C GLU A 238 18.53 -15.86 0.55
N SER A 239 19.43 -16.85 0.48
CA SER A 239 19.81 -17.66 1.65
C SER A 239 20.47 -16.84 2.76
N ASP A 240 21.29 -15.83 2.40
CA ASP A 240 21.92 -14.96 3.39
C ASP A 240 20.88 -14.04 4.04
N LEU A 241 19.93 -13.52 3.26
CA LEU A 241 18.82 -12.69 3.77
C LEU A 241 17.92 -13.49 4.71
N VAL A 242 17.64 -14.76 4.40
CA VAL A 242 16.90 -15.68 5.28
C VAL A 242 17.66 -15.89 6.59
N ALA A 243 18.94 -16.28 6.52
CA ALA A 243 19.75 -16.54 7.71
C ALA A 243 19.92 -15.29 8.59
N TRP A 244 20.04 -14.12 7.97
CA TRP A 244 20.11 -12.85 8.67
C TRP A 244 18.78 -12.50 9.35
N SER A 245 17.67 -12.61 8.63
CA SER A 245 16.33 -12.36 9.17
C SER A 245 16.02 -13.28 10.35
N ASP A 246 16.32 -14.57 10.23
CA ASP A 246 16.13 -15.55 11.31
C ASP A 246 16.95 -15.18 12.55
N ARG A 247 18.26 -14.90 12.38
CA ARG A 247 19.13 -14.48 13.50
C ARG A 247 18.59 -13.25 14.22
N VAL A 248 18.16 -12.23 13.48
CA VAL A 248 17.62 -10.98 14.05
C VAL A 248 16.34 -11.28 14.85
N LEU A 249 15.42 -12.05 14.27
CA LEU A 249 14.14 -12.40 14.89
C LEU A 249 14.31 -13.29 16.13
N GLU A 250 15.16 -14.32 16.07
CA GLU A 250 15.47 -15.20 17.19
C GLU A 250 16.09 -14.44 18.37
N THR A 251 16.97 -13.49 18.07
CA THR A 251 17.54 -12.60 19.09
C THR A 251 16.46 -11.75 19.75
N SER A 252 15.55 -11.18 18.95
CA SER A 252 14.41 -10.42 19.47
C SER A 252 13.49 -11.26 20.35
N VAL A 253 13.15 -12.48 19.93
CA VAL A 253 12.34 -13.42 20.72
C VAL A 253 13.01 -13.71 22.06
N THR A 254 14.31 -14.03 22.04
CA THR A 254 15.07 -14.35 23.25
C THR A 254 15.08 -13.20 24.25
N GLU A 255 15.38 -11.98 23.78
CA GLU A 255 15.47 -10.81 24.67
C GLU A 255 14.10 -10.36 25.19
N LEU A 256 13.04 -10.43 24.37
CA LEU A 256 11.70 -10.07 24.81
C LEU A 256 11.16 -11.06 25.86
N LEU A 257 11.40 -12.37 25.70
CA LEU A 257 11.04 -13.36 26.71
C LEU A 257 11.85 -13.17 28.00
N ARG A 258 13.13 -12.83 27.90
CA ARG A 258 13.98 -12.52 29.06
C ARG A 258 13.43 -11.32 29.84
N VAL A 259 13.04 -10.24 29.13
CA VAL A 259 12.46 -9.04 29.75
C VAL A 259 11.10 -9.33 30.39
N ALA A 260 10.28 -10.19 29.77
CA ALA A 260 9.00 -10.62 30.36
C ALA A 260 9.22 -11.37 31.68
N ARG A 261 10.11 -12.37 31.71
CA ARG A 261 10.43 -13.17 32.90
C ARG A 261 11.05 -12.37 34.05
N ALA A 262 11.71 -11.25 33.76
CA ALA A 262 12.29 -10.39 34.79
C ALA A 262 11.28 -9.45 35.47
N LYS A 263 10.05 -9.37 34.93
CA LYS A 263 8.96 -8.54 35.47
C LYS A 263 7.96 -9.35 36.30
N ASP A 264 7.99 -10.67 36.18
CA ASP A 264 7.24 -11.63 36.99
C ASP A 264 8.00 -11.95 38.29
#